data_AF-A0A933WCB0-F1
#
_entry.id   AF-A0A933WCB0-F1
#
_cell.length_a   1.000
_cell.length_b   1.000
_cell.length_c   1.000
_cell.angle_alpha   90.00
_cell.angle_beta   90.00
_cell.angle_gamma   90.00
#
_symmetry.space_group_name_H-M   'P 1'
#
loop_
_entity.id
_entity.type
_entity.pdbx_description
1 polymer ?
#
loop_
_entity_poly.entity_id
_entity_poly.type
_entity_poly.pdbx_seq_one_letter_code
_entity_poly.pdbx_strand_id
1 'polypeptide(L)' 'MGKIRLQKILAEAGLFSRRKAEEAIAEGRIRVNGEKVIEPGIKADPRHDEITCDG' A
#
# COMPACT_ATOMS: atom_id res chain seq x y z
N MET A 1 9.20 11.65 7.41
CA MET A 1 8.11 10.75 7.83
C MET A 1 8.73 9.37 7.82
N GLY A 2 8.60 8.54 8.84
CA GLY A 2 9.17 7.18 8.79
C GLY A 2 8.32 6.27 7.90
N LYS A 3 8.85 5.12 7.48
CA LYS A 3 8.08 4.13 6.72
C LYS A 3 6.82 3.73 7.52
N ILE A 4 5.64 3.97 6.95
CA ILE A 4 4.33 3.66 7.52
C ILE A 4 3.81 2.38 6.88
N ARG A 5 3.04 1.60 7.63
CA ARG A 5 2.35 0.42 7.11
C ARG A 5 1.46 0.76 5.92
N LEU A 6 1.57 0.00 4.82
CA LEU A 6 0.91 0.29 3.56
C LEU A 6 -0.61 0.36 3.69
N GLN A 7 -1.23 -0.55 4.46
CA GLN A 7 -2.67 -0.54 4.74
C GLN A 7 -3.14 0.68 5.53
N LYS A 8 -2.25 1.32 6.30
CA LYS A 8 -2.55 2.59 6.97
C LYS A 8 -2.48 3.73 5.96
N ILE A 9 -1.47 3.77 5.10
CA ILE A 9 -1.33 4.77 4.04
C ILE A 9 -2.54 4.74 3.10
N LEU A 10 -2.91 3.56 2.61
CA LEU A 10 -4.05 3.37 1.70
C LEU A 10 -5.39 3.75 2.35
N ALA A 11 -5.51 3.54 3.67
CA ALA A 11 -6.69 3.96 4.41
C ALA A 11 -6.73 5.47 4.68
N GLU A 12 -5.59 6.09 4.98
CA GLU A 12 -5.48 7.55 5.12
C GLU A 12 -5.70 8.26 3.78
N ALA A 13 -5.33 7.64 2.66
CA ALA A 13 -5.63 8.12 1.31
C ALA A 13 -7.11 7.94 0.92
N GLY A 14 -7.92 7.26 1.73
CA GLY A 14 -9.34 7.00 1.43
C GLY A 14 -9.61 6.01 0.30
N LEU A 15 -8.58 5.33 -0.21
CA LEU A 15 -8.70 4.36 -1.31
C LEU A 15 -9.33 3.04 -0.83
N PHE A 16 -8.95 2.59 0.36
CA PHE A 16 -9.39 1.32 0.92
C PHE A 16 -9.61 1.41 2.43
N SER A 17 -10.41 0.52 2.99
CA SER A 17 -10.38 0.30 4.44
C SER A 17 -9.10 -0.46 4.82
N ARG A 18 -8.65 -0.37 6.08
CA ARG A 18 -7.43 -1.08 6.54
C ARG A 18 -7.43 -2.59 6.22
N ARG A 19 -8.60 -3.24 6.29
CA ARG A 19 -8.77 -4.66 5.93
C ARG A 19 -8.71 -4.88 4.41
N LYS A 20 -9.46 -4.09 3.66
CA LYS A 20 -9.50 -4.20 2.19
C LYS A 20 -8.15 -3.87 1.54
N ALA A 21 -7.36 -3.02 2.18
CA ALA A 21 -5.99 -2.73 1.77
C ALA A 21 -5.08 -3.97 1.92
N GLU A 22 -5.17 -4.73 3.02
CA GLU A 22 -4.44 -5.99 3.17
C GLU A 22 -4.87 -7.03 2.12
N GLU A 23 -6.18 -7.13 1.84
CA GLU A 23 -6.69 -7.99 0.76
C GLU A 23 -6.15 -7.57 -0.61
N ALA A 24 -6.21 -6.28 -0.95
CA ALA A 24 -5.68 -5.75 -2.20
C ALA A 24 -4.17 -5.97 -2.34
N ILE A 25 -3.41 -5.89 -1.24
CA ILE A 25 -1.99 -6.24 -1.21
C ILE A 25 -1.84 -7.73 -1.49
N ALA A 26 -2.54 -8.61 -0.79
CA ALA A 26 -2.47 -10.07 -1.00
C ALA A 26 -2.88 -10.50 -2.42
N GLU A 27 -3.86 -9.83 -3.02
CA GLU A 27 -4.26 -9.98 -4.42
C GLU A 27 -3.19 -9.45 -5.41
N GLY A 28 -2.25 -8.65 -4.91
CA GLY A 28 -1.19 -8.04 -5.68
C GLY A 28 -1.66 -6.87 -6.53
N ARG A 29 -2.71 -6.18 -6.09
CA ARG A 29 -3.25 -5.00 -6.78
C ARG A 29 -2.44 -3.75 -6.48
N ILE A 30 -1.63 -3.78 -5.42
CA ILE A 30 -0.80 -2.64 -5.02
C ILE A 30 0.63 -2.78 -5.54
N ARG A 31 1.17 -1.66 -6.03
CA ARG A 31 2.56 -1.50 -6.42
C ARG A 31 3.19 -0.35 -5.63
N VAL A 32 4.45 -0.51 -5.25
CA VAL A 32 5.26 0.51 -4.59
C VAL A 32 6.51 0.72 -5.43
N ASN A 33 6.73 1.94 -5.95
CA ASN A 33 7.83 2.27 -6.86
C ASN A 33 7.90 1.33 -8.09
N GLY A 34 6.73 0.91 -8.59
CA GLY A 34 6.61 -0.03 -9.71
C GLY A 34 6.75 -1.51 -9.33
N GLU A 35 7.12 -1.84 -8.09
CA GLU A 35 7.23 -3.22 -7.63
C GLU A 35 5.94 -3.71 -7.01
N LYS A 36 5.49 -4.90 -7.43
CA LYS A 36 4.26 -5.53 -6.94
C LYS A 36 4.47 -6.02 -5.51
N VAL A 37 3.69 -5.50 -4.56
CA VAL A 37 3.76 -5.90 -3.16
C VAL A 37 2.61 -6.84 -2.82
N ILE A 38 2.95 -8.05 -2.40
CA ILE A 38 1.97 -9.09 -2.02
C ILE A 38 2.08 -9.56 -0.58
N GLU A 39 3.10 -9.09 0.13
CA GLU A 39 3.35 -9.52 1.51
C GLU A 39 2.63 -8.61 2.51
N PRO A 40 2.03 -9.16 3.57
CA PRO A 40 1.45 -8.37 4.65
C PRO A 40 2.55 -7.67 5.46
N GLY A 41 2.24 -6.47 5.96
CA GLY A 41 3.16 -5.72 6.82
C GLY A 41 4.24 -4.89 6.10
N ILE A 42 4.16 -4.79 4.78
CA ILE A 42 4.98 -3.87 3.99
C ILE A 42 4.83 -2.44 4.50
N LYS A 43 5.96 -1.74 4.55
CA LYS A 43 6.00 -0.33 4.94
C LYS A 43 6.57 0.49 3.78
N ALA A 44 5.89 1.58 3.47
CA ALA A 44 6.31 2.55 2.47
C ALA A 44 6.35 3.95 3.09
N ASP A 45 7.08 4.86 2.48
CA ASP A 45 7.02 6.28 2.82
C ASP A 45 6.10 6.99 1.83
N PRO A 46 4.91 7.46 2.24
CA PRO A 46 3.97 8.13 1.33
C PRO A 46 4.50 9.46 0.75
N ARG A 47 5.63 9.97 1.24
CA ARG A 47 6.27 11.19 0.71
C ARG A 47 7.35 10.91 -0.33
N HIS A 48 7.91 9.70 -0.34
CA HIS A 48 9.03 9.33 -1.21
C HIS A 48 8.70 8.18 -2.15
N ASP A 49 7.85 7.26 -1.72
CA ASP A 49 7.46 6.08 -2.49
C ASP A 49 6.17 6.35 -3.26
N GLU A 50 6.16 5.97 -4.53
CA GLU A 50 4.97 6.01 -5.38
C GLU A 50 4.14 4.75 -5.13
N ILE A 51 2.90 4.91 -4.66
CA ILE A 51 1.98 3.81 -4.39
C ILE A 51 0.86 3.86 -5.42
N THR A 52 0.80 2.86 -6.29
CA THR A 52 -0.25 2.71 -7.30
C THR A 52 -1.11 1.48 -7.04
N CYS A 53 -2.38 1.56 -7.41
CA CYS A 53 -3.34 0.46 -7.31
C CYS A 53 -3.88 0.16 -8.71
N ASP A 54 -3.75 -1.09 -9.16
CA ASP A 54 -4.23 -1.59 -10.45
C ASP A 54 -3.68 -0.90 -11.72
N GLY A 55 -2.58 -0.15 -11.61
CA GLY A 55 -1.92 0.50 -12.75
C GLY A 55 -2.44 1.91 -13.01
#